data_AF-A0A9P4GH94-F1
#
_entry.id   AF-A0A9P4GH94-F1
#
_cell.length_a   1.000
_cell.length_b   1.000
_cell.length_c   1.000
_cell.angle_alpha   90.00
_cell.angle_beta   90.00
_cell.angle_gamma   90.00
#
_symmetry.space_group_name_H-M   'P 1'
#
loop_
_entity.id
_entity.type
_entity.pdbx_description
1 polymer ?
#
loop_
_entity_poly.entity_id
_entity_poly.type
_entity_poly.pdbx_seq_one_letter_code
_entity_poly.pdbx_strand_id
1 'polypeptide(L)' 'INKAEQAVAYAALILADESVAITPEKLQALLKAASIEEVEPVWTTLFANALKDKSVKEIITTVAPSGPA' A
#
# COMPACT_ATOMS: atom_id res chain seq x y z
N ILE A 1 -12.20 8.53 -6.95
CA ILE A 1 -10.73 8.76 -6.95
C ILE A 1 -10.24 8.36 -5.57
N ASN A 2 -9.77 7.12 -5.45
CA ASN A 2 -9.57 6.44 -4.17
C ASN A 2 -8.29 6.95 -3.48
N LYS A 3 -8.43 7.93 -2.58
CA LYS A 3 -7.31 8.45 -1.78
C LYS A 3 -6.65 7.37 -0.93
N ALA A 4 -7.41 6.37 -0.48
CA ALA A 4 -6.92 5.29 0.36
C ALA A 4 -5.89 4.39 -0.36
N GLU A 5 -6.21 3.94 -1.58
CA GLU A 5 -5.30 3.11 -2.38
C GLU A 5 -4.00 3.85 -2.73
N GLN A 6 -4.12 5.12 -3.12
CA GLN A 6 -2.96 5.96 -3.41
C GLN A 6 -2.10 6.18 -2.18
N ALA A 7 -2.71 6.46 -1.02
CA ALA A 7 -1.99 6.67 0.22
C ALA A 7 -1.19 5.41 0.63
N VAL A 8 -1.79 4.22 0.48
CA VAL A 8 -1.10 2.95 0.75
C VAL A 8 0.04 2.71 -0.24
N ALA A 9 -0.16 3.02 -1.52
CA ALA A 9 0.89 2.91 -2.54
C ALA A 9 2.07 3.85 -2.26
N TYR A 10 1.81 5.11 -1.85
CA TYR A 10 2.85 6.05 -1.46
C TYR A 10 3.58 5.59 -0.19
N ALA A 11 2.85 5.14 0.84
CA ALA A 11 3.46 4.61 2.06
C ALA A 11 4.35 3.37 1.78
N ALA A 12 3.91 2.49 0.87
CA ALA A 12 4.70 1.35 0.44
C ALA A 12 5.97 1.77 -0.31
N LEU A 13 5.88 2.79 -1.16
CA LEU A 13 7.03 3.32 -1.90
C LEU A 13 8.05 3.97 -0.96
N ILE A 14 7.60 4.71 0.05
CA ILE A 14 8.47 5.31 1.08
C ILE A 14 9.22 4.23 1.85
N LEU A 15 8.50 3.18 2.30
CA LEU A 15 9.13 2.05 2.99
C LEU A 15 10.11 1.30 2.08
N ALA A 16 9.79 1.16 0.79
CA ALA A 16 10.69 0.56 -0.18
C ALA A 16 11.95 1.40 -0.43
N ASP A 17 11.83 2.73 -0.50
CA ASP A 17 12.95 3.67 -0.70
C ASP A 17 13.92 3.64 0.49
N GLU A 18 13.37 3.57 1.71
CA GLU A 18 14.14 3.42 2.95
C GLU A 18 14.67 1.97 3.15
N SER A 19 14.44 1.06 2.20
CA SER A 19 14.78 -0.37 2.28
C SER A 19 14.23 -1.05 3.56
N VAL A 20 13.10 -0.57 4.06
CA VAL A 20 12.39 -1.11 5.23
C VAL A 20 11.38 -2.15 4.79
N ALA A 21 11.24 -3.21 5.59
CA ALA A 21 10.22 -4.22 5.36
C ALA A 21 8.81 -3.60 5.31
N ILE A 22 8.10 -3.85 4.20
CA ILE A 22 6.76 -3.33 3.96
C ILE A 22 5.76 -4.25 4.65
N THR A 23 5.39 -3.90 5.88
CA THR A 23 4.42 -4.65 6.69
C THR A 23 3.12 -3.85 6.84
N PRO A 24 1.96 -4.52 7.06
CA PRO A 24 0.69 -3.82 7.20
C PRO A 24 0.68 -2.86 8.40
N GLU A 25 1.39 -3.20 9.48
CA GLU A 25 1.56 -2.34 10.65
C GLU A 25 2.33 -1.05 10.32
N LYS A 26 3.42 -1.15 9.56
CA LYS A 26 4.22 0.03 9.17
C LYS A 26 3.48 0.92 8.19
N LEU A 27 2.74 0.33 7.26
CA LEU A 27 1.85 1.06 6.35
C LEU A 27 0.79 1.82 7.15
N GLN A 28 0.09 1.15 8.08
CA GLN A 28 -0.89 1.82 8.94
C GLN A 28 -0.28 2.92 9.80
N ALA A 29 0.93 2.74 10.33
CA ALA A 29 1.62 3.76 11.10
C ALA A 29 1.95 5.00 10.25
N LEU A 30 2.42 4.82 9.02
CA LEU A 30 2.69 5.89 8.06
C LEU A 30 1.40 6.64 7.67
N LEU A 31 0.32 5.91 7.43
CA LEU A 31 -0.98 6.49 7.10
C LEU A 31 -1.56 7.31 8.25
N LYS A 32 -1.47 6.80 9.48
CA LYS A 32 -1.83 7.56 10.69
C LYS A 32 -0.94 8.79 10.88
N ALA A 33 0.36 8.68 10.64
CA ALA A 33 1.28 9.82 10.70
C ALA A 33 0.97 10.88 9.64
N ALA A 34 0.44 10.46 8.48
CA ALA A 34 -0.05 11.33 7.42
C ALA A 34 -1.49 11.85 7.64
N SER A 35 -2.11 11.56 8.79
CA SER A 35 -3.52 11.87 9.09
C SER A 35 -4.51 11.32 8.04
N ILE A 36 -4.19 10.15 7.47
CA ILE A 36 -5.07 9.44 6.55
C ILE A 36 -5.72 8.27 7.31
N GLU A 37 -6.97 8.48 7.72
CA GLU A 37 -7.73 7.54 8.55
C GLU A 37 -8.70 6.67 7.74
N GLU A 38 -9.01 7.08 6.51
CA GLU A 38 -9.93 6.38 5.59
C GLU A 38 -9.28 5.19 4.86
N VAL A 39 -8.20 4.61 5.39
CA VAL A 39 -7.58 3.42 4.82
C VAL A 39 -8.04 2.16 5.54
N GLU A 40 -8.75 1.31 4.82
CA GLU A 40 -9.14 0.01 5.35
C GLU A 40 -7.93 -0.92 5.55
N PRO A 41 -7.90 -1.70 6.64
CA PRO A 41 -6.82 -2.66 6.92
C PRO A 41 -6.60 -3.69 5.80
N VAL A 42 -7.64 -3.95 5.01
CA VAL A 42 -7.60 -4.84 3.84
C VAL A 42 -6.57 -4.35 2.83
N TRP A 43 -6.46 -3.04 2.61
CA TRP A 43 -5.53 -2.46 1.64
C TRP A 43 -4.08 -2.60 2.09
N THR A 44 -3.79 -2.31 3.37
CA THR A 44 -2.44 -2.45 3.91
C THR A 44 -1.98 -3.90 3.91
N THR A 45 -2.91 -4.84 4.15
CA THR A 45 -2.62 -6.28 4.12
C THR A 45 -2.39 -6.78 2.70
N LEU A 46 -3.23 -6.34 1.75
CA LEU A 46 -3.09 -6.66 0.33
C LEU A 46 -1.73 -6.17 -0.20
N PHE A 47 -1.36 -4.92 0.06
CA PHE A 47 -0.08 -4.37 -0.37
C PHE A 47 1.11 -5.08 0.27
N ALA A 48 1.07 -5.34 1.58
CA ALA A 48 2.16 -6.04 2.26
C ALA A 48 2.37 -7.46 1.72
N ASN A 49 1.29 -8.19 1.42
CA ASN A 49 1.38 -9.52 0.80
C ASN A 49 1.86 -9.42 -0.66
N ALA A 50 1.33 -8.48 -1.44
CA ALA A 50 1.69 -8.35 -2.84
C ALA A 50 3.17 -7.96 -3.02
N LEU A 51 3.71 -7.12 -2.14
CA LEU A 51 5.12 -6.69 -2.13
C LEU A 51 6.08 -7.74 -1.58
N LYS A 52 5.57 -8.75 -0.87
CA LYS A 52 6.36 -9.88 -0.39
C LYS A 52 6.78 -10.81 -1.53
N ASP A 53 5.94 -10.92 -2.55
CA ASP A 53 6.11 -11.87 -3.67
C ASP A 53 6.49 -11.19 -5.01
N LYS A 54 6.38 -9.86 -5.15
CA LYS A 54 6.64 -9.14 -6.41
C LYS A 54 7.29 -7.76 -6.25
N SER A 55 8.02 -7.33 -7.30
CA SER A 55 8.60 -5.98 -7.42
C SER A 55 7.51 -4.91 -7.39
N VAL A 56 7.71 -3.86 -6.58
CA VAL A 56 6.80 -2.69 -6.39
C VAL A 56 6.19 -2.18 -7.70
N LYS A 57 6.96 -2.15 -8.79
CA LYS A 57 6.51 -1.72 -10.13
C LYS A 57 5.35 -2.54 -10.71
N GLU A 58 5.36 -3.87 -10.52
CA GLU A 58 4.27 -4.74 -10.97
C GLU A 58 3.00 -4.52 -10.15
N ILE A 59 3.14 -4.23 -8.85
CA ILE A 59 2.00 -4.01 -7.94
C ILE A 59 1.22 -2.76 -8.32
N ILE A 60 1.92 -1.66 -8.65
CA ILE A 60 1.28 -0.40 -9.06
C ILE A 60 0.47 -0.60 -10.36
N THR A 61 0.87 -1.55 -11.20
CA THR A 61 0.15 -1.88 -12.44
C THR A 61 -1.07 -2.76 -12.18
N THR A 62 -1.02 -3.66 -11.19
CA THR A 62 -2.11 -4.58 -10.80
C THR A 62 -3.15 -3.95 -9.88
N VAL A 63 -2.80 -2.95 -9.07
CA VAL A 63 -3.75 -2.25 -8.18
C VAL A 63 -4.65 -1.25 -8.94
N ALA A 64 -4.42 -1.04 -10.24
CA ALA A 64 -5.47 -0.49 -11.09
C ALA A 64 -6.67 -1.46 -11.03
N PRO A 65 -7.87 -1.01 -10.65
CA PRO A 65 -8.96 -1.90 -10.27
C PRO A 65 -9.29 -2.84 -11.44
N SER A 66 -8.82 -4.08 -11.33
CA SER A 66 -9.39 -5.20 -12.05
C SER A 66 -10.71 -5.49 -11.36
N GLY A 67 -11.71 -4.66 -11.62
CA GLY A 67 -13.07 -4.90 -11.16
C GLY A 67 -13.56 -6.23 -11.76
N PRO A 68 -14.27 -7.07 -11.00
CA PRO A 68 -15.08 -8.09 -11.65
C PRO A 68 -16.11 -7.37 -12.53
N ALA A 69 -16.19 -7.80 -13.79
CA ALA A 69 -17.25 -7.44 -14.71
C ALA A 69 -18.65 -7.75 -14.13
#